data_AF-A0A0D2JNU8-F1
#
_entry.id   AF-A0A0D2JNU8-F1
#
_cell.length_a   1.000
_cell.length_b   1.000
_cell.length_c   1.000
_cell.angle_alpha   90.00
_cell.angle_beta   90.00
_cell.angle_gamma   90.00
#
_symmetry.space_group_name_H-M   'P 1'
#
loop_
_entity.id
_entity.type
_entity.pdbx_description
1 polymer ?
#
loop_
_entity_poly.entity_id
_entity_poly.type
_entity_poly.pdbx_seq_one_letter_code
_entity_poly.pdbx_strand_id
1 'polypeptide(L)'
;MGSVGHTAQQSRKAAFHGPYMNLLDTLCHHKDFLQIQQRDEPDSKREYDRELVLRFLAMKRSYNVFKTPLASFLIEELVQHHQADTAELKRLEAMFKNTTSVVWQIWGPEACRKPAACGGRSAFSEPLWDATMVGVCEELEQAGNNRRRGELVGKAADIREAYKKLCADKTFEDNLKTNSRRNIQRRIAMLRGMLVEAAPPTRLDARRAFPNDIKRQLWAEPAARGRQLVCGLCNQIIHQVGDAEVDHVTPWSHGGATTASNAQLVHR
;
A
#
# COMPACT_ATOMS: atom_id res chain seq x y z
N MET A 1 37.37 5.19 30.27
CA MET A 1 36.27 4.37 29.70
C MET A 1 35.06 5.29 29.61
N GLY A 2 34.70 5.74 28.41
CA GLY A 2 33.59 6.68 28.22
C GLY A 2 32.25 5.96 28.38
N SER A 3 31.34 6.50 29.18
CA SER A 3 29.96 6.01 29.30
C SER A 3 29.31 5.97 27.92
N VAL A 4 28.90 4.79 27.46
CA VAL A 4 28.10 4.66 26.24
C VAL A 4 26.74 5.29 26.53
N GLY A 5 26.50 6.49 25.98
CA GLY A 5 25.22 7.19 26.15
C GLY A 5 24.07 6.38 25.55
N HIS A 6 22.90 6.44 26.20
CA HIS A 6 21.68 5.82 25.68
C HIS A 6 21.29 6.40 24.31
N THR A 7 20.80 5.55 23.41
CA THR A 7 20.19 6.01 22.15
C THR A 7 18.93 6.83 22.44
N ALA A 8 18.51 7.69 21.52
CA ALA A 8 17.28 8.47 21.69
C ALA A 8 16.06 7.58 21.99
N GLN A 9 15.97 6.42 21.34
CA GLN A 9 14.88 5.47 21.59
C GLN A 9 14.98 4.78 22.95
N GLN A 10 16.19 4.46 23.43
CA GLN A 10 16.36 3.95 24.79
C GLN A 10 15.88 4.96 25.83
N SER A 11 16.20 6.24 25.64
CA SER A 11 15.69 7.32 26.51
C SER A 11 14.17 7.44 26.47
N ARG A 12 13.54 7.32 25.30
CA ARG A 12 12.06 7.31 25.18
C ARG A 12 11.45 6.12 25.90
N LYS A 13 12.01 4.92 25.74
CA LYS A 13 11.51 3.71 26.41
C LYS A 13 11.63 3.80 27.94
N ALA A 14 12.64 4.50 28.44
CA ALA A 14 12.76 4.77 29.88
C ALA A 14 11.76 5.83 30.37
N ALA A 15 11.40 6.80 29.53
CA ALA A 15 10.50 7.91 29.89
C ALA A 15 9.00 7.56 29.73
N PHE A 16 8.66 6.65 28.82
CA PHE A 16 7.30 6.28 28.48
C PHE A 16 7.05 4.79 28.74
N HIS A 17 5.92 4.50 29.38
CA HIS A 17 5.41 3.16 29.58
C HIS A 17 3.91 3.13 29.24
N GLY A 18 3.40 1.94 28.90
CA GLY A 18 1.98 1.76 28.64
C GLY A 18 1.68 0.97 27.37
N PRO A 19 0.39 0.88 27.00
CA PRO A 19 -0.07 0.03 25.91
C PRO A 19 0.60 0.34 24.57
N TYR A 20 0.87 1.61 24.27
CA TYR A 20 1.53 1.98 23.01
C TYR A 20 2.97 1.45 22.95
N MET A 21 3.72 1.49 24.05
CA MET A 21 5.07 0.94 24.09
C MET A 21 5.05 -0.58 23.93
N ASN A 22 4.10 -1.28 24.55
CA ASN A 22 3.90 -2.71 24.36
C ASN A 22 3.55 -3.07 22.90
N LEU A 23 2.81 -2.20 22.22
CA LEU A 23 2.55 -2.34 20.79
C LEU A 23 3.85 -2.23 19.99
N LEU A 24 4.73 -1.26 20.27
CA LEU A 24 6.04 -1.17 19.61
C LEU A 24 6.90 -2.43 19.86
N ASP A 25 6.90 -2.94 21.09
CA ASP A 25 7.56 -4.21 21.44
C ASP A 25 7.02 -5.38 20.62
N THR A 26 5.70 -5.44 20.44
CA THR A 26 5.04 -6.50 19.67
C THR A 26 5.38 -6.40 18.18
N LEU A 27 5.25 -5.20 17.59
CA LEU A 27 5.40 -5.00 16.16
C LEU A 27 6.84 -5.16 15.67
N CYS A 28 7.84 -4.90 16.51
CA CYS A 28 9.24 -5.06 16.11
C CYS A 28 9.61 -6.53 15.82
N HIS A 29 8.84 -7.51 16.30
CA HIS A 29 9.02 -8.93 16.01
C HIS A 29 8.24 -9.41 14.78
N HIS A 30 7.57 -8.52 14.04
CA HIS A 30 6.81 -8.92 12.85
C HIS A 30 7.76 -9.50 11.78
N LYS A 31 7.48 -10.72 11.32
CA LYS A 31 8.36 -11.46 10.40
C LYS A 31 8.73 -10.67 9.16
N ASP A 32 7.74 -10.14 8.42
CA ASP A 32 8.03 -9.40 7.19
C ASP A 32 8.85 -8.13 7.46
N PHE A 33 8.71 -7.52 8.64
CA PHE A 33 9.46 -6.32 9.02
C PHE A 33 10.93 -6.65 9.29
N LEU A 34 11.19 -7.76 9.99
CA LEU A 34 12.55 -8.26 10.22
C LEU A 34 13.21 -8.70 8.91
N GLN A 35 12.45 -9.35 8.02
CA GLN A 35 12.95 -9.81 6.72
C GLN A 35 13.28 -8.65 5.76
N ILE A 36 12.50 -7.56 5.76
CA ILE A 36 12.86 -6.30 5.05
C ILE A 36 14.23 -5.79 5.51
N GLN A 37 14.52 -5.89 6.81
CA GLN A 37 15.80 -5.48 7.39
C GLN A 37 16.90 -6.55 7.25
N GLN A 38 16.56 -7.73 6.72
CA GLN A 38 17.43 -8.90 6.59
C GLN A 38 17.97 -9.37 7.95
N ARG A 39 17.07 -9.47 8.94
CA ARG A 39 17.34 -9.97 10.30
C ARG A 39 16.33 -11.04 10.67
N ASP A 40 16.71 -11.90 11.60
CA ASP A 40 15.82 -12.91 12.18
C ASP A 40 15.24 -12.46 13.53
N GLU A 41 15.90 -11.53 14.21
CA GLU A 41 15.52 -11.01 15.52
C GLU A 41 15.67 -9.47 15.56
N PRO A 42 14.88 -8.76 16.40
CA PRO A 42 15.02 -7.31 16.57
C PRO A 42 16.36 -6.93 17.22
N ASP A 43 16.85 -5.72 16.90
CA ASP A 43 17.97 -5.07 17.58
C ASP A 43 17.55 -4.60 18.98
N SER A 44 17.61 -5.54 19.92
CA SER A 44 17.38 -5.31 21.34
C SER A 44 18.40 -4.37 21.98
N LYS A 45 19.57 -4.15 21.36
CA LYS A 45 20.65 -3.33 21.95
C LYS A 45 20.47 -1.85 21.65
N ARG A 46 20.11 -1.47 20.43
CA ARG A 46 19.97 -0.05 20.04
C ARG A 46 18.53 0.44 20.02
N GLU A 47 17.57 -0.46 20.16
CA GLU A 47 16.14 -0.18 20.05
C GLU A 47 15.73 0.38 18.68
N TYR A 48 16.56 0.13 17.66
CA TYR A 48 16.40 0.70 16.32
C TYR A 48 15.08 0.31 15.67
N ASP A 49 14.70 -0.96 15.80
CA ASP A 49 13.46 -1.50 15.26
C ASP A 49 12.21 -0.81 15.82
N ARG A 50 12.20 -0.53 17.13
CA ARG A 50 11.10 0.18 17.78
C ARG A 50 11.02 1.63 17.31
N GLU A 51 12.16 2.27 17.04
CA GLU A 51 12.15 3.61 16.45
C GLU A 51 11.57 3.58 15.02
N LEU A 52 11.90 2.59 14.18
CA LEU A 52 11.31 2.46 12.84
C LEU A 52 9.79 2.25 12.87
N VAL A 53 9.30 1.43 13.79
CA VAL A 53 7.85 1.26 14.01
C VAL A 53 7.22 2.58 14.46
N LEU A 54 7.80 3.24 15.47
CA LEU A 54 7.29 4.52 15.99
C LEU A 54 7.28 5.61 14.91
N ARG A 55 8.33 5.68 14.09
CA ARG A 55 8.40 6.61 12.94
C ARG A 55 7.25 6.37 11.98
N PHE A 56 6.99 5.13 11.61
CA PHE A 56 5.89 4.81 10.70
C PHE A 56 4.55 5.25 11.30
N LEU A 57 4.25 4.88 12.55
CA LEU A 57 2.97 5.23 13.18
C LEU A 57 2.79 6.75 13.30
N ALA A 58 3.81 7.47 13.79
CA ALA A 58 3.80 8.93 13.92
C ALA A 58 3.67 9.63 12.56
N MET A 59 4.45 9.20 11.56
CA MET A 59 4.39 9.79 10.23
C MET A 59 3.07 9.48 9.53
N LYS A 60 2.54 8.25 9.62
CA LYS A 60 1.24 7.93 9.03
C LYS A 60 0.11 8.81 9.59
N ARG A 61 0.21 9.17 10.88
CA ARG A 61 -0.74 10.09 11.52
C ARG A 61 -0.57 11.53 11.04
N SER A 62 0.68 12.01 10.96
CA SER A 62 0.95 13.45 10.99
C SER A 62 2.14 13.93 10.14
N TYR A 63 2.59 13.19 9.11
CA TYR A 63 3.73 13.61 8.27
C TYR A 63 3.49 14.95 7.56
N ASN A 64 2.23 15.26 7.24
CA ASN A 64 1.82 16.53 6.63
C ASN A 64 2.10 17.73 7.55
N VAL A 65 2.09 17.55 8.87
CA VAL A 65 2.37 18.59 9.88
C VAL A 65 3.69 18.41 10.59
N PHE A 66 4.54 17.49 10.11
CA PHE A 66 5.86 17.22 10.66
C PHE A 66 6.69 18.50 10.91
N LYS A 67 7.33 18.56 12.07
CA LYS A 67 8.30 19.59 12.45
C LYS A 67 9.62 18.95 12.85
N THR A 68 10.71 19.55 12.41
CA THR A 68 12.07 19.17 12.84
C THR A 68 12.29 19.66 14.28
N PRO A 69 13.07 18.94 15.11
CA PRO A 69 13.75 17.68 14.83
C PRO A 69 12.83 16.46 14.95
N LEU A 70 13.16 15.40 14.20
CA LEU A 70 12.43 14.12 14.27
C LEU A 70 12.35 13.59 15.70
N ALA A 71 13.39 13.81 16.51
CA ALA A 71 13.40 13.34 17.89
C ALA A 71 12.23 13.89 18.72
N SER A 72 11.94 15.19 18.58
CA SER A 72 10.81 15.85 19.25
C SER A 72 9.48 15.38 18.67
N PHE A 73 9.38 15.23 17.34
CA PHE A 73 8.19 14.71 16.68
C PHE A 73 7.77 13.31 17.20
N LEU A 74 8.74 12.41 17.41
CA LEU A 74 8.46 11.08 17.97
C LEU A 74 8.10 11.11 19.45
N ILE A 75 8.63 12.08 20.21
CA ILE A 75 8.22 12.30 21.60
C ILE A 75 6.77 12.81 21.66
N GLU A 76 6.40 13.74 20.78
CA GLU A 76 5.03 14.26 20.69
C GLU A 76 4.00 13.16 20.42
N GLU A 77 4.28 12.20 19.53
CA GLU A 77 3.42 11.02 19.31
C GLU A 77 3.23 10.22 20.61
N LEU A 78 4.32 9.94 21.34
CA LEU A 78 4.24 9.18 22.59
C LEU A 78 3.47 9.95 23.67
N VAL A 79 3.72 11.26 23.85
CA VAL A 79 2.97 12.09 24.80
C VAL A 79 1.47 12.00 24.53
N GLN A 80 1.07 12.10 23.26
CA GLN A 80 -0.34 12.11 22.87
C GLN A 80 -1.00 10.73 22.93
N HIS A 81 -0.26 9.65 22.65
CA HIS A 81 -0.86 8.33 22.39
C HIS A 81 -0.39 7.20 23.31
N HIS A 82 0.48 7.45 24.29
CA HIS A 82 1.00 6.37 25.16
C HIS A 82 -0.09 5.54 25.88
N GLN A 83 -1.26 6.13 26.13
CA GLN A 83 -2.45 5.50 26.73
C GLN A 83 -3.56 5.18 25.71
N ALA A 84 -3.21 4.97 24.43
CA ALA A 84 -4.18 4.61 23.40
C ALA A 84 -5.02 3.38 23.81
N ASP A 85 -6.31 3.40 23.45
CA ASP A 85 -7.23 2.32 23.82
C ASP A 85 -7.03 1.05 22.97
N THR A 86 -7.69 -0.04 23.38
CA THR A 86 -7.55 -1.33 22.68
C THR A 86 -8.00 -1.30 21.22
N ALA A 87 -9.00 -0.47 20.88
CA ALA A 87 -9.49 -0.39 19.51
C ALA A 87 -8.48 0.33 18.60
N GLU A 88 -7.91 1.43 19.07
CA GLU A 88 -6.85 2.15 18.37
C GLU A 88 -5.62 1.25 18.19
N LEU A 89 -5.15 0.58 19.24
CA LEU A 89 -3.97 -0.30 19.15
C LEU A 89 -4.15 -1.42 18.13
N LYS A 90 -5.32 -2.08 18.11
CA LYS A 90 -5.63 -3.11 17.12
C LYS A 90 -5.63 -2.55 15.70
N ARG A 91 -6.14 -1.33 15.50
CA ARG A 91 -6.12 -0.66 14.20
C ARG A 91 -4.67 -0.37 13.76
N LEU A 92 -3.84 0.18 14.65
CA LEU A 92 -2.44 0.48 14.36
C LEU A 92 -1.64 -0.80 14.06
N GLU A 93 -1.88 -1.87 14.80
CA GLU A 93 -1.29 -3.18 14.56
C GLU A 93 -1.65 -3.73 13.18
N ALA A 94 -2.94 -3.76 12.84
CA ALA A 94 -3.42 -4.25 11.55
C ALA A 94 -2.85 -3.41 10.39
N MET A 95 -2.82 -2.09 10.55
CA MET A 95 -2.25 -1.15 9.59
C MET A 95 -0.77 -1.44 9.34
N PHE A 96 0.04 -1.57 10.40
CA PHE A 96 1.46 -1.88 10.28
C PHE A 96 1.70 -3.23 9.61
N LYS A 97 1.04 -4.30 10.10
CA LYS A 97 1.22 -5.66 9.58
C LYS A 97 0.84 -5.76 8.11
N ASN A 98 -0.30 -5.20 7.74
CA ASN A 98 -0.77 -5.22 6.35
C ASN A 98 0.17 -4.44 5.43
N THR A 99 0.60 -3.23 5.83
CA THR A 99 1.52 -2.40 5.05
C THR A 99 2.86 -3.12 4.85
N THR A 100 3.44 -3.61 5.93
CA THR A 100 4.73 -4.34 5.89
C THR A 100 4.64 -5.57 5.00
N SER A 101 3.54 -6.33 5.08
CA SER A 101 3.32 -7.50 4.26
C SER A 101 3.26 -7.17 2.76
N VAL A 102 2.61 -6.06 2.38
CA VAL A 102 2.60 -5.59 0.99
C VAL A 102 3.98 -5.13 0.54
N VAL A 103 4.69 -4.36 1.37
CA VAL A 103 6.07 -3.93 1.08
C VAL A 103 6.98 -5.14 0.87
N TRP A 104 6.89 -6.16 1.72
CA TRP A 104 7.66 -7.40 1.57
C TRP A 104 7.31 -8.16 0.28
N GLN A 105 6.03 -8.34 -0.04
CA GLN A 105 5.63 -9.02 -1.29
C GLN A 105 6.12 -8.27 -2.55
N ILE A 106 6.13 -6.94 -2.50
CA ILE A 106 6.59 -6.14 -3.63
C ILE A 106 8.11 -6.15 -3.72
N TRP A 107 8.87 -5.77 -2.69
CA TRP A 107 10.32 -5.57 -2.82
C TRP A 107 11.19 -6.63 -2.14
N GLY A 108 10.62 -7.44 -1.24
CA GLY A 108 11.36 -8.47 -0.52
C GLY A 108 12.59 -7.89 0.22
N PRO A 109 13.78 -8.52 0.11
CA PRO A 109 14.99 -8.07 0.80
C PRO A 109 15.55 -6.73 0.25
N GLU A 110 15.11 -6.29 -0.93
CA GLU A 110 15.50 -5.02 -1.55
C GLU A 110 14.61 -3.84 -1.10
N ALA A 111 13.63 -4.09 -0.24
CA ALA A 111 12.78 -3.04 0.32
C ALA A 111 13.61 -2.00 1.07
N CYS A 112 13.25 -0.72 0.86
CA CYS A 112 13.85 0.44 1.55
C CYS A 112 15.37 0.58 1.31
N ARG A 113 15.84 0.12 0.15
CA ARG A 113 17.24 0.18 -0.30
C ARG A 113 17.29 0.83 -1.68
N LYS A 114 18.39 1.54 -1.96
CA LYS A 114 18.64 2.01 -3.34
C LYS A 114 19.00 0.80 -4.22
N PRO A 115 18.43 0.66 -5.43
CA PRO A 115 18.91 -0.35 -6.37
C PRO A 115 20.40 -0.11 -6.67
N ALA A 116 21.21 -1.17 -6.66
CA ALA A 116 22.62 -1.03 -6.98
C ALA A 116 22.84 -0.88 -8.48
N ALA A 117 23.67 0.10 -8.87
CA ALA A 117 24.03 0.33 -10.27
C ALA A 117 24.92 -0.79 -10.86
N CYS A 118 25.64 -1.54 -10.03
CA CYS A 118 26.67 -2.50 -10.43
C CYS A 118 26.51 -3.87 -9.73
N GLY A 119 25.28 -4.27 -9.37
CA GLY A 119 24.99 -5.62 -8.87
C GLY A 119 25.37 -5.89 -7.39
N GLY A 120 25.79 -4.87 -6.64
CA GLY A 120 25.93 -4.95 -5.17
C GLY A 120 24.58 -4.84 -4.43
N ARG A 121 24.59 -4.87 -3.10
CA ARG A 121 23.41 -4.54 -2.26
C ARG A 121 23.66 -3.22 -1.55
N SER A 122 22.71 -2.28 -1.60
CA SER A 122 22.84 -1.03 -0.85
C SER A 122 22.36 -1.18 0.60
N ALA A 123 22.80 -0.27 1.47
CA ALA A 123 22.37 -0.23 2.86
C ALA A 123 20.88 0.16 3.00
N PHE A 124 20.27 -0.27 4.11
CA PHE A 124 18.91 0.12 4.47
C PHE A 124 18.89 1.63 4.73
N SER A 125 17.83 2.31 4.28
CA SER A 125 17.72 3.76 4.34
C SER A 125 16.46 4.17 5.08
N GLU A 126 16.57 4.85 6.23
CA GLU A 126 15.38 5.31 6.96
C GLU A 126 14.51 6.28 6.15
N PRO A 127 15.05 7.24 5.36
CA PRO A 127 14.22 8.07 4.51
C PRO A 127 13.42 7.28 3.46
N LEU A 128 13.98 6.16 2.95
CA LEU A 128 13.27 5.25 2.06
C LEU A 128 12.24 4.43 2.83
N TRP A 129 12.55 3.97 4.05
CA TRP A 129 11.59 3.33 4.94
C TRP A 129 10.36 4.20 5.17
N ASP A 130 10.57 5.46 5.58
CA ASP A 130 9.48 6.41 5.82
C ASP A 130 8.63 6.59 4.55
N ALA A 131 9.29 6.81 3.40
CA ALA A 131 8.60 7.04 2.13
C ALA A 131 7.79 5.81 1.70
N THR A 132 8.42 4.64 1.68
CA THR A 132 7.84 3.37 1.25
C THR A 132 6.68 2.96 2.15
N MET A 133 6.89 2.94 3.47
CA MET A 133 5.87 2.49 4.41
C MET A 133 4.66 3.43 4.42
N VAL A 134 4.87 4.75 4.54
CA VAL A 134 3.75 5.71 4.54
C VAL A 134 3.07 5.72 3.17
N GLY A 135 3.84 5.73 2.08
CA GLY A 135 3.29 5.76 0.73
C GLY A 135 2.42 4.55 0.40
N VAL A 136 2.88 3.33 0.72
CA VAL A 136 2.09 2.11 0.52
C VAL A 136 0.86 2.10 1.43
N CYS A 137 0.99 2.50 2.70
CA CYS A 137 -0.14 2.55 3.62
C CYS A 137 -1.24 3.50 3.13
N GLU A 138 -0.87 4.67 2.62
CA GLU A 138 -1.81 5.64 2.05
C GLU A 138 -2.56 5.07 0.85
N GLU A 139 -1.88 4.34 -0.03
CA GLU A 139 -2.52 3.69 -1.16
C GLU A 139 -3.53 2.64 -0.68
N LEU A 140 -3.16 1.79 0.28
CA LEU A 140 -4.03 0.75 0.83
C LEU A 140 -5.30 1.30 1.48
N GLU A 141 -5.23 2.46 2.14
CA GLU A 141 -6.40 3.11 2.76
C GLU A 141 -7.36 3.73 1.73
N GLN A 142 -6.86 4.24 0.58
CA GLN A 142 -7.70 4.94 -0.40
C GLN A 142 -8.73 4.05 -1.13
N ALA A 143 -8.50 2.74 -1.24
CA ALA A 143 -9.26 1.87 -2.14
C ALA A 143 -9.94 0.68 -1.46
N GLY A 144 -10.22 0.76 -0.15
CA GLY A 144 -10.89 -0.31 0.58
C GLY A 144 -10.00 -1.57 0.66
N ASN A 145 -8.79 -1.38 1.21
CA ASN A 145 -7.76 -2.31 1.64
C ASN A 145 -7.49 -3.59 0.81
N ASN A 146 -8.46 -4.49 0.63
CA ASN A 146 -8.24 -5.79 0.01
C ASN A 146 -8.02 -5.72 -1.50
N ARG A 147 -8.78 -4.88 -2.23
CA ARG A 147 -8.58 -4.75 -3.69
C ARG A 147 -7.22 -4.12 -3.98
N ARG A 148 -6.94 -2.99 -3.33
CA ARG A 148 -5.72 -2.24 -3.59
C ARG A 148 -4.46 -3.05 -3.29
N ARG A 149 -4.50 -3.87 -2.24
CA ARG A 149 -3.47 -4.87 -1.97
C ARG A 149 -3.23 -5.77 -3.18
N GLY A 150 -4.29 -6.35 -3.76
CA GLY A 150 -4.19 -7.20 -4.94
C GLY A 150 -3.62 -6.48 -6.17
N GLU A 151 -4.02 -5.23 -6.39
CA GLU A 151 -3.50 -4.40 -7.50
C GLU A 151 -2.00 -4.13 -7.35
N LEU A 152 -1.56 -3.72 -6.15
CA LEU A 152 -0.15 -3.43 -5.88
C LEU A 152 0.70 -4.71 -5.98
N VAL A 153 0.28 -5.81 -5.33
CA VAL A 153 1.03 -7.07 -5.34
C VAL A 153 1.03 -7.71 -6.73
N GLY A 154 -0.09 -7.70 -7.43
CA GLY A 154 -0.20 -8.21 -8.81
C GLY A 154 0.65 -7.44 -9.82
N LYS A 155 1.00 -6.18 -9.49
CA LYS A 155 1.88 -5.31 -10.27
C LYS A 155 3.29 -5.16 -9.67
N ALA A 156 3.71 -6.08 -8.82
CA ALA A 156 5.01 -6.00 -8.14
C ALA A 156 6.20 -5.85 -9.10
N ALA A 157 6.21 -6.54 -10.25
CA ALA A 157 7.29 -6.41 -11.23
C ALA A 157 7.38 -5.00 -11.83
N ASP A 158 6.25 -4.44 -12.25
CA ASP A 158 6.14 -3.09 -12.80
C ASP A 158 6.54 -2.04 -11.75
N ILE A 159 6.08 -2.20 -10.50
CA ILE A 159 6.43 -1.33 -9.37
C ILE A 159 7.93 -1.40 -9.06
N ARG A 160 8.56 -2.58 -9.06
CA ARG A 160 10.00 -2.70 -8.83
C ARG A 160 10.80 -1.93 -9.89
N GLU A 161 10.39 -2.02 -11.15
CA GLU A 161 11.07 -1.32 -12.24
C GLU A 161 10.87 0.20 -12.13
N ALA A 162 9.66 0.65 -11.83
CA ALA A 162 9.38 2.06 -11.59
C ALA A 162 10.13 2.60 -10.35
N TYR A 163 10.27 1.80 -9.29
CA TYR A 163 11.07 2.14 -8.11
C TYR A 163 12.55 2.34 -8.43
N LYS A 164 13.13 1.55 -9.36
CA LYS A 164 14.51 1.78 -9.80
C LYS A 164 14.67 3.13 -10.49
N LYS A 165 13.75 3.48 -11.39
CA LYS A 165 13.73 4.77 -12.07
C LYS A 165 13.56 5.91 -11.08
N LEU A 166 12.65 5.78 -10.11
CA LEU A 166 12.46 6.75 -9.03
C LEU A 166 13.73 6.94 -8.21
N CYS A 167 14.44 5.87 -7.86
CA CYS A 167 15.68 5.97 -7.10
C CYS A 167 16.83 6.60 -7.89
N ALA A 168 16.78 6.58 -9.23
CA ALA A 168 17.72 7.27 -10.10
C ALA A 168 17.33 8.73 -10.39
N ASP A 169 16.11 9.15 -10.04
CA ASP A 169 15.65 10.53 -10.21
C ASP A 169 16.36 11.46 -9.23
N LYS A 170 17.01 12.49 -9.77
CA LYS A 170 17.82 13.42 -8.97
C LYS A 170 17.01 14.19 -7.93
N THR A 171 15.78 14.57 -8.28
CA THR A 171 14.87 15.27 -7.37
C THR A 171 14.51 14.37 -6.21
N PHE A 172 14.20 13.09 -6.47
CA PHE A 172 13.90 12.12 -5.42
C PHE A 172 15.11 11.93 -4.51
N GLU A 173 16.30 11.72 -5.08
CA GLU A 173 17.54 11.59 -4.30
C GLU A 173 17.81 12.78 -3.38
N ASP A 174 17.60 14.00 -3.87
CA ASP A 174 17.81 15.21 -3.09
C ASP A 174 16.81 15.31 -1.91
N ASN A 175 15.59 14.80 -2.07
CA ASN A 175 14.59 14.73 -1.01
C ASN A 175 14.86 13.62 0.03
N LEU A 176 15.82 12.71 -0.20
CA LEU A 176 16.25 11.71 0.79
C LEU A 176 17.31 12.23 1.76
N LYS A 177 17.99 13.35 1.44
CA LYS A 177 19.17 13.83 2.18
C LYS A 177 18.85 14.40 3.56
N THR A 178 17.68 15.02 3.73
CA THR A 178 17.30 15.68 5.00
C THR A 178 15.84 15.44 5.36
N ASN A 179 15.54 15.49 6.66
CA ASN A 179 14.19 15.36 7.20
C ASN A 179 13.51 16.72 7.40
N SER A 180 13.60 17.62 6.42
CA SER A 180 12.73 18.79 6.41
C SER A 180 11.28 18.35 6.11
N ARG A 181 10.29 19.09 6.61
CA ARG A 181 8.87 18.85 6.32
C ARG A 181 8.62 18.73 4.82
N ARG A 182 9.19 19.66 4.04
CA ARG A 182 9.10 19.67 2.58
C ARG A 182 9.65 18.37 1.98
N ASN A 183 10.82 17.91 2.43
CA ASN A 183 11.47 16.73 1.86
C ASN A 183 10.72 15.45 2.20
N ILE A 184 10.20 15.32 3.43
CA ILE A 184 9.34 14.20 3.84
C ILE A 184 8.09 14.12 2.96
N GLN A 185 7.37 15.23 2.84
CA GLN A 185 6.15 15.29 2.02
C GLN A 185 6.45 14.96 0.55
N ARG A 186 7.53 15.53 0.00
CA ARG A 186 7.90 15.33 -1.41
C ARG A 186 8.30 13.88 -1.69
N ARG A 187 9.15 13.26 -0.87
CA ARG A 187 9.55 11.86 -1.11
C ARG A 187 8.37 10.89 -0.98
N ILE A 188 7.46 11.11 -0.03
CA ILE A 188 6.23 10.30 0.10
C ILE A 188 5.35 10.51 -1.14
N ALA A 189 5.11 11.76 -1.54
CA ALA A 189 4.28 12.07 -2.71
C ALA A 189 4.84 11.49 -4.01
N MET A 190 6.16 11.56 -4.22
CA MET A 190 6.81 10.98 -5.40
C MET A 190 6.71 9.45 -5.41
N LEU A 191 6.94 8.80 -4.26
CA LEU A 191 6.77 7.34 -4.16
C LEU A 191 5.33 6.92 -4.42
N ARG A 192 4.36 7.67 -3.90
CA ARG A 192 2.94 7.42 -4.16
C ARG A 192 2.57 7.62 -5.63
N GLY A 193 3.03 8.70 -6.26
CA GLY A 193 2.83 8.93 -7.69
C GLY A 193 3.34 7.76 -8.52
N MET A 194 4.54 7.27 -8.20
CA MET A 194 5.12 6.08 -8.82
C MET A 194 4.25 4.82 -8.63
N LEU A 195 3.70 4.59 -7.43
CA LEU A 195 2.79 3.46 -7.19
C LEU A 195 1.52 3.54 -8.02
N VAL A 196 0.92 4.74 -8.13
CA VAL A 196 -0.30 4.96 -8.91
C VAL A 196 -0.01 4.82 -10.41
N GLU A 197 1.13 5.27 -10.90
CA GLU A 197 1.50 5.12 -12.32
C GLU A 197 1.81 3.67 -12.68
N ALA A 198 2.57 2.96 -11.85
CA ALA A 198 2.96 1.56 -12.09
C ALA A 198 1.82 0.56 -11.83
N ALA A 199 0.92 0.89 -10.90
CA ALA A 199 -0.26 0.11 -10.57
C ALA A 199 -1.47 1.04 -10.42
N PRO A 200 -2.08 1.49 -11.53
CA PRO A 200 -3.24 2.37 -11.48
C PRO A 200 -4.37 1.72 -10.69
N PRO A 201 -5.01 2.45 -9.76
CA PRO A 201 -6.15 1.92 -9.03
C PRO A 201 -7.31 1.69 -10.00
N THR A 202 -7.95 0.53 -9.87
CA THR A 202 -9.10 0.20 -10.71
C THR A 202 -10.28 1.10 -10.31
N ARG A 203 -10.68 2.00 -11.21
CA ARG A 203 -11.88 2.83 -11.01
C ARG A 203 -13.10 2.01 -11.35
N LEU A 204 -13.86 1.64 -10.33
CA LEU A 204 -15.15 0.99 -10.53
C LEU A 204 -16.26 2.03 -10.49
N ASP A 205 -17.20 1.92 -11.41
CA ASP A 205 -18.43 2.65 -11.33
C ASP A 205 -19.29 2.16 -10.15
N ALA A 206 -20.12 3.05 -9.62
CA ALA A 206 -20.90 2.79 -8.40
C ALA A 206 -21.93 1.66 -8.56
N ARG A 207 -22.25 1.26 -9.79
CA ARG A 207 -23.26 0.25 -10.12
C ARG A 207 -22.61 -0.87 -10.89
N ARG A 208 -22.64 -2.09 -10.34
CA ARG A 208 -22.25 -3.33 -11.04
C ARG A 208 -23.37 -3.87 -11.92
N ALA A 209 -24.62 -3.69 -11.52
CA ALA A 209 -25.76 -4.25 -12.25
C ALA A 209 -26.09 -3.41 -13.48
N PHE A 210 -26.18 -4.06 -14.64
CA PHE A 210 -26.69 -3.44 -15.85
C PHE A 210 -28.18 -3.12 -15.71
N PRO A 211 -28.65 -1.96 -16.20
CA PRO A 211 -30.08 -1.68 -16.26
C PRO A 211 -30.79 -2.58 -17.29
N ASN A 212 -32.08 -2.81 -17.07
CA ASN A 212 -32.88 -3.78 -17.84
C ASN A 212 -33.02 -3.43 -19.33
N ASP A 213 -32.86 -2.16 -19.70
CA ASP A 213 -32.88 -1.68 -21.07
C ASP A 213 -31.71 -2.23 -21.90
N ILE A 214 -30.53 -2.38 -21.30
CA ILE A 214 -29.35 -2.96 -21.95
C ILE A 214 -29.62 -4.42 -22.36
N LYS A 215 -30.25 -5.22 -21.48
CA LYS A 215 -30.64 -6.59 -21.82
C LYS A 215 -31.60 -6.62 -23.02
N ARG A 216 -32.54 -5.67 -23.09
CA ARG A 216 -33.47 -5.57 -24.22
C ARG A 216 -32.75 -5.18 -25.51
N GLN A 217 -31.81 -4.23 -25.44
CA GLN A 217 -31.03 -3.79 -26.61
C GLN A 217 -30.16 -4.92 -27.18
N LEU A 218 -29.41 -5.61 -26.31
CA LEU A 218 -28.55 -6.74 -26.70
C LEU A 218 -29.33 -7.90 -27.31
N TRP A 219 -30.57 -8.09 -26.89
CA TRP A 219 -31.46 -9.11 -27.45
C TRP A 219 -32.14 -8.66 -28.76
N ALA A 220 -32.71 -7.46 -28.77
CA ALA A 220 -33.58 -6.99 -29.85
C ALA A 220 -32.82 -6.65 -31.14
N GLU A 221 -31.64 -6.02 -31.06
CA GLU A 221 -30.90 -5.63 -32.25
C GLU A 221 -30.43 -6.81 -33.12
N PRO A 222 -29.83 -7.89 -32.56
CA PRO A 222 -29.41 -9.03 -33.37
C PRO A 222 -30.61 -9.86 -33.84
N ALA A 223 -31.63 -10.03 -32.99
CA ALA A 223 -32.84 -10.76 -33.34
C ALA A 223 -33.59 -10.12 -34.52
N ALA A 224 -33.71 -8.79 -34.56
CA ALA A 224 -34.31 -8.06 -35.67
C ALA A 224 -33.54 -8.23 -37.00
N ARG A 225 -32.25 -8.56 -36.93
CA ARG A 225 -31.38 -8.86 -38.10
C ARG A 225 -31.29 -10.36 -38.41
N GLY A 226 -32.11 -11.21 -37.76
CA GLY A 226 -32.09 -12.66 -37.94
C GLY A 226 -30.80 -13.34 -37.46
N ARG A 227 -30.02 -12.67 -36.59
CA ARG A 227 -28.76 -13.24 -36.06
C ARG A 227 -29.05 -14.15 -34.87
N GLN A 228 -28.34 -15.27 -34.80
CA GLN A 228 -28.31 -16.11 -33.61
C GLN A 228 -27.60 -15.37 -32.47
N LEU A 229 -28.19 -15.44 -31.28
CA LEU A 229 -27.63 -14.88 -30.07
C LEU A 229 -26.73 -15.93 -29.43
N VAL A 230 -25.48 -15.56 -29.18
CA VAL A 230 -24.45 -16.46 -28.67
C VAL A 230 -23.97 -15.94 -27.33
N CYS A 231 -23.79 -16.85 -26.37
CA CYS A 231 -23.24 -16.53 -25.08
C CYS A 231 -21.75 -16.16 -25.20
N GLY A 232 -21.37 -15.02 -24.63
CA GLY A 232 -20.00 -14.52 -24.68
C GLY A 232 -18.98 -15.29 -23.83
N LEU A 233 -19.43 -16.24 -22.99
CA LEU A 233 -18.55 -17.08 -22.16
C LEU A 233 -18.36 -18.50 -22.71
N CYS A 234 -19.44 -19.17 -23.11
CA CYS A 234 -19.40 -20.57 -23.56
C CYS A 234 -19.51 -20.74 -25.08
N ASN A 235 -19.74 -19.65 -25.82
CA ASN A 235 -19.95 -19.63 -27.28
C ASN A 235 -21.10 -20.52 -27.77
N GLN A 236 -22.05 -20.90 -26.90
CA GLN A 236 -23.25 -21.63 -27.28
C GLN A 236 -24.41 -20.68 -27.61
N ILE A 237 -25.38 -21.18 -28.38
CA ILE A 237 -26.57 -20.42 -28.77
C ILE A 237 -27.48 -20.24 -27.55
N ILE A 238 -28.01 -19.02 -27.38
CA ILE A 238 -29.03 -18.69 -26.41
C ILE A 238 -30.39 -18.74 -27.13
N HIS A 239 -31.24 -19.70 -26.75
CA HIS A 239 -32.52 -19.92 -27.40
C HIS A 239 -33.62 -18.98 -26.92
N GLN A 240 -33.63 -18.61 -25.64
CA GLN A 240 -34.65 -17.75 -25.05
C GLN A 240 -34.03 -16.61 -24.22
N VAL A 241 -34.71 -15.45 -24.19
CA VAL A 241 -34.26 -14.27 -23.42
C VAL A 241 -34.24 -14.52 -21.91
N GLY A 242 -35.03 -15.49 -21.44
CA GLY A 242 -35.05 -15.95 -20.05
C GLY A 242 -33.79 -16.70 -19.64
N ASP A 243 -33.14 -17.37 -20.59
CA ASP A 243 -31.92 -18.18 -20.39
C ASP A 243 -30.65 -17.32 -20.41
N ALA A 244 -30.81 -16.02 -20.62
CA ALA A 244 -29.72 -15.06 -20.71
C ALA A 244 -29.66 -14.15 -19.50
N GLU A 245 -28.47 -13.74 -19.11
CA GLU A 245 -28.23 -12.55 -18.29
C GLU A 245 -27.22 -11.63 -18.96
N VAL A 246 -27.08 -10.41 -18.43
CA VAL A 246 -26.10 -9.44 -18.94
C VAL A 246 -24.92 -9.44 -18.00
N ASP A 247 -23.74 -9.73 -18.54
CA ASP A 247 -22.47 -9.65 -17.82
C ASP A 247 -21.50 -8.72 -18.55
N HIS A 248 -20.39 -8.39 -17.90
CA HIS A 248 -19.37 -7.55 -18.49
C HIS A 248 -18.45 -8.36 -19.42
N VAL A 249 -18.03 -7.77 -20.54
CA VAL A 249 -16.98 -8.32 -21.41
C VAL A 249 -15.63 -8.28 -20.67
N THR A 250 -15.24 -7.09 -20.21
CA THR A 250 -14.19 -6.94 -19.21
C THR A 250 -14.86 -7.00 -17.84
N PRO A 251 -14.56 -7.98 -16.97
CA PRO A 251 -15.24 -8.11 -15.68
C PRO A 251 -15.23 -6.81 -14.86
N TRP A 252 -16.34 -6.49 -14.21
CA TRP A 252 -16.43 -5.32 -13.31
C TRP A 252 -15.32 -5.31 -12.26
N SER A 253 -14.97 -6.48 -11.71
CA SER A 253 -13.89 -6.62 -10.73
C SER A 253 -12.51 -6.21 -11.26
N HIS A 254 -12.33 -6.15 -12.57
CA HIS A 254 -11.10 -5.76 -13.27
C HIS A 254 -11.21 -4.39 -13.95
N GLY A 255 -12.22 -3.58 -13.60
CA GLY A 255 -12.36 -2.21 -14.12
C GLY A 255 -13.28 -2.08 -15.32
N GLY A 256 -14.00 -3.14 -15.67
CA GLY A 256 -15.07 -3.05 -16.65
C GLY A 256 -16.17 -2.10 -16.21
N ALA A 257 -16.38 -1.03 -16.99
CA ALA A 257 -17.49 -0.12 -16.76
C ALA A 257 -18.84 -0.81 -17.08
N THR A 258 -19.88 -0.48 -16.34
CA THR A 258 -21.25 -0.95 -16.57
C THR A 258 -21.91 -0.09 -17.64
N THR A 259 -21.43 -0.23 -18.86
CA THR A 259 -21.88 0.48 -20.07
C THR A 259 -22.31 -0.51 -21.14
N ALA A 260 -23.18 -0.09 -22.06
CA ALA A 260 -23.63 -0.92 -23.18
C ALA A 260 -22.47 -1.50 -24.00
N SER A 261 -21.39 -0.73 -24.18
CA SER A 261 -20.18 -1.15 -24.90
C SER A 261 -19.38 -2.27 -24.24
N ASN A 262 -19.55 -2.47 -22.94
CA ASN A 262 -18.87 -3.53 -22.18
C ASN A 262 -19.87 -4.61 -21.71
N ALA A 263 -21.09 -4.60 -22.24
CA ALA A 263 -22.13 -5.56 -21.90
C ALA A 263 -22.15 -6.71 -22.92
N GLN A 264 -22.36 -7.93 -22.44
CA GLN A 264 -22.57 -9.11 -23.26
C GLN A 264 -23.68 -9.99 -22.69
N LEU A 265 -24.35 -10.76 -23.56
CA LEU A 265 -25.27 -11.80 -23.12
C LEU A 265 -24.48 -13.05 -22.74
N VAL A 266 -24.80 -13.61 -21.58
CA VAL A 266 -24.26 -14.88 -21.12
C VAL A 266 -25.41 -15.80 -20.71
N HIS A 267 -25.21 -17.12 -20.79
CA HIS A 267 -26.17 -18.06 -20.24
C HIS A 267 -26.26 -17.90 -18.71
N ARG A 268 -27.48 -18.02 -18.20
CA ARG A 268 -27.76 -18.05 -16.76
C ARG A 268 -27.40 -19.39 -16.12
#